data_AF-A0A7S1MD39-F1
#
_entry.id   AF-A0A7S1MD39-F1
#
_cell.length_a   1.000
_cell.length_b   1.000
_cell.length_c   1.000
_cell.angle_alpha   90.00
_cell.angle_beta   90.00
_cell.angle_gamma   90.00
#
_symmetry.space_group_name_H-M   'P 1'
#
loop_
_entity.id
_entity.type
_entity.pdbx_description
1 polymer ?
#
loop_
_entity_poly.entity_id
_entity_poly.type
_entity_poly.pdbx_seq_one_letter_code
_entity_poly.pdbx_strand_id
1 'polypeptide(L)'
;KARLMWAKGQKQAAVAAMRTHIEGHAAPPAPNSDWAAAHLSLNRWVRELNPSWWRSGAPRDEVESFLDLAVEHSCGGAAGMVDAAIWRNWALFHFRVVQYDATMPEPEQVSHLERACTAFVNAVCFEERAGHGGIHTVADTLRLLQIWAQLGAAGGSSDVPIGCVDRVPVACWAHVAPQLVAQLSAPARVTRLVVTHALRRAIAYCADAVVFPLWLTAGLNDPEGAQLDGSTATEAAQSARHVLLSAPDRTVVDDSRSFVAGLEELSMTINERVYHVLCRTLEAIGKEDPGSDHDKQGAIERAVMLTIADARAIIAPLPKYGAQLERFNRLKRHFTRGDTWNWREGRGLAGRVYEDFKSLVDRIARLRLQDFAKRLTGRSFNVVAPGEVDPRRP
;
A
#
# COMPACT_ATOMS: atom_id res chain seq x y z
N LYS A 1 -24.34 38.20 -9.54
CA LYS A 1 -24.49 38.49 -10.99
C LYS A 1 -23.51 37.68 -11.86
N ALA A 2 -22.19 37.84 -11.69
CA ALA A 2 -21.18 37.12 -12.48
C ALA A 2 -21.36 35.59 -12.48
N ARG A 3 -21.61 34.96 -11.31
CA ARG A 3 -21.89 33.51 -11.22
C ARG A 3 -23.09 33.05 -12.06
N LEU A 4 -24.15 33.87 -12.16
CA LEU A 4 -25.32 33.57 -12.99
C LEU A 4 -25.00 33.70 -14.49
N MET A 5 -24.17 34.69 -14.87
CA MET A 5 -23.69 34.82 -16.25
C MET A 5 -22.85 33.60 -16.65
N TRP A 6 -22.00 33.12 -15.75
CA TRP A 6 -21.21 31.91 -15.95
C TRP A 6 -22.12 30.69 -16.20
N ALA A 7 -23.12 30.47 -15.33
CA ALA A 7 -24.07 29.37 -15.46
C ALA A 7 -24.89 29.42 -16.77
N LYS A 8 -25.13 30.62 -17.33
CA LYS A 8 -25.80 30.82 -18.63
C LYS A 8 -24.88 30.66 -19.84
N GLY A 9 -23.61 30.27 -19.65
CA GLY A 9 -22.64 30.11 -20.73
C GLY A 9 -21.97 31.41 -21.20
N GLN A 10 -22.29 32.56 -20.60
CA GLN A 10 -21.67 33.86 -20.92
C GLN A 10 -20.31 34.01 -20.23
N LYS A 11 -19.39 33.08 -20.48
CA LYS A 11 -18.16 32.88 -19.70
C LYS A 11 -17.24 34.11 -19.68
N GLN A 12 -16.96 34.70 -20.84
CA GLN A 12 -16.10 35.89 -20.93
C GLN A 12 -16.69 37.10 -20.20
N ALA A 13 -18.00 37.36 -20.40
CA ALA A 13 -18.71 38.44 -19.72
C ALA A 13 -18.77 38.22 -18.20
N ALA A 14 -18.90 36.98 -17.76
CA ALA A 14 -18.87 36.63 -16.34
C ALA A 14 -17.52 36.92 -15.69
N VAL A 15 -16.41 36.59 -16.37
CA VAL A 15 -15.05 36.92 -15.90
C VAL A 15 -14.84 38.43 -15.84
N ALA A 16 -15.18 39.16 -16.92
CA ALA A 16 -15.07 40.61 -16.93
C ALA A 16 -15.87 41.26 -15.79
N ALA A 17 -17.13 40.83 -15.61
CA ALA A 17 -17.98 41.34 -14.53
C ALA A 17 -17.44 41.03 -13.12
N MET A 18 -16.75 39.90 -12.95
CA MET A 18 -16.13 39.55 -11.67
C MET A 18 -14.84 40.35 -11.42
N ARG A 19 -14.01 40.58 -12.45
CA ARG A 19 -12.84 41.45 -12.36
C ARG A 19 -13.24 42.87 -11.98
N THR A 20 -14.20 43.46 -12.68
CA THR A 20 -14.72 44.80 -12.35
C THR A 20 -15.31 44.86 -10.94
N HIS A 21 -15.93 43.78 -10.47
CA HIS A 21 -16.44 43.72 -9.09
C HIS A 21 -15.31 43.76 -8.06
N ILE A 22 -14.21 43.04 -8.29
CA ILE A 22 -13.04 43.04 -7.42
C ILE A 22 -12.33 44.39 -7.50
N GLU A 23 -11.96 44.86 -8.70
CA GLU A 23 -11.28 46.14 -8.92
C GLU A 23 -12.05 47.35 -8.39
N GLY A 24 -13.39 47.28 -8.37
CA GLY A 24 -14.26 48.34 -7.88
C GLY A 24 -14.19 48.59 -6.36
N HIS A 25 -13.51 47.75 -5.57
CA HIS A 25 -13.31 47.98 -4.14
C HIS A 25 -11.84 48.31 -3.85
N ALA A 26 -11.59 49.56 -3.46
CA ALA A 26 -10.24 50.11 -3.24
C ALA A 26 -9.52 49.59 -1.97
N ALA A 27 -10.21 48.84 -1.11
CA ALA A 27 -9.64 48.23 0.09
C ALA A 27 -10.11 46.78 0.22
N PRO A 28 -9.28 45.86 0.77
CA PRO A 28 -9.73 44.52 1.13
C PRO A 28 -10.96 44.67 2.05
N PRO A 29 -12.12 44.12 1.68
CA PRO A 29 -13.27 44.20 2.55
C PRO A 29 -13.06 43.33 3.79
N ALA A 30 -13.96 43.49 4.75
CA ALA A 30 -13.91 42.83 6.04
C ALA A 30 -13.54 41.33 5.94
N PRO A 31 -12.88 40.76 6.96
CA PRO A 31 -12.36 39.39 6.97
C PRO A 31 -13.36 38.25 6.71
N ASN A 32 -14.68 38.55 6.66
CA ASN A 32 -15.74 37.60 6.31
C ASN A 32 -16.37 37.90 4.92
N SER A 33 -15.66 38.65 4.08
CA SER A 33 -16.15 38.99 2.74
C SER A 33 -16.02 37.81 1.78
N ASP A 34 -16.92 37.72 0.80
CA ASP A 34 -16.91 36.73 -0.28
C ASP A 34 -15.70 36.85 -1.23
N TRP A 35 -14.67 37.61 -0.87
CA TRP A 35 -13.53 37.96 -1.69
C TRP A 35 -12.62 36.79 -2.02
N ALA A 36 -12.30 35.99 -1.00
CA ALA A 36 -11.53 34.78 -1.20
C ALA A 36 -12.27 33.81 -2.17
N ALA A 37 -13.61 33.73 -2.04
CA ALA A 37 -14.45 32.94 -2.93
C ALA A 37 -14.60 33.56 -4.34
N ALA A 38 -14.54 34.88 -4.49
CA ALA A 38 -14.56 35.59 -5.77
C ALA A 38 -13.26 35.34 -6.54
N HIS A 39 -12.10 35.48 -5.88
CA HIS A 39 -10.79 35.17 -6.43
C HIS A 39 -10.66 33.69 -6.82
N LEU A 40 -11.14 32.78 -5.97
CA LEU A 40 -11.18 31.35 -6.29
C LEU A 40 -12.07 31.06 -7.51
N SER A 41 -13.20 31.78 -7.65
CA SER A 41 -14.07 31.66 -8.83
C SER A 41 -13.37 32.16 -10.09
N LEU A 42 -12.69 33.31 -10.02
CA LEU A 42 -11.89 33.85 -11.13
C LEU A 42 -10.80 32.88 -11.56
N ASN A 43 -10.03 32.34 -10.61
CA ASN A 43 -9.02 31.33 -10.88
C ASN A 43 -9.60 30.17 -11.70
N ARG A 44 -10.71 29.58 -11.25
CA ARG A 44 -11.36 28.46 -11.93
C ARG A 44 -11.80 28.84 -13.34
N TRP A 45 -12.46 29.99 -13.48
CA TRP A 45 -13.02 30.45 -14.74
C TRP A 45 -11.95 30.80 -15.78
N VAL A 46 -10.88 31.47 -15.37
CA VAL A 46 -9.76 31.84 -16.25
C VAL A 46 -9.01 30.60 -16.71
N ARG A 47 -8.82 29.59 -15.86
CA ARG A 47 -8.23 28.30 -16.26
C ARG A 47 -9.09 27.55 -17.27
N GLU A 48 -10.41 27.61 -17.13
CA GLU A 48 -11.33 26.96 -18.07
C GLU A 48 -11.38 27.69 -19.43
N LEU A 49 -11.24 29.01 -19.42
CA LEU A 49 -11.14 29.81 -20.65
C LEU A 49 -9.77 29.72 -21.34
N ASN A 50 -8.72 29.35 -20.60
CA ASN A 50 -7.36 29.26 -21.10
C ASN A 50 -6.83 27.83 -20.93
N PRO A 51 -7.06 26.91 -21.88
CA PRO A 51 -6.61 25.52 -21.78
C PRO A 51 -5.10 25.32 -21.78
N SER A 52 -4.28 26.38 -21.77
CA SER A 52 -2.82 26.31 -21.64
C SER A 52 -2.31 27.20 -20.50
N TRP A 53 -3.15 27.43 -19.48
CA TRP A 53 -2.89 28.32 -18.34
C TRP A 53 -1.63 27.98 -17.54
N TRP A 54 -1.11 26.76 -17.66
CA TRP A 54 0.08 26.30 -16.93
C TRP A 54 1.40 26.65 -17.63
N ARG A 55 1.37 27.02 -18.91
CA ARG A 55 2.58 27.45 -19.62
C ARG A 55 3.04 28.78 -19.05
N SER A 56 4.36 28.97 -18.98
CA SER A 56 4.94 30.25 -18.55
C SER A 56 4.35 31.43 -19.32
N GLY A 57 4.12 32.54 -18.61
CA GLY A 57 3.58 33.78 -19.15
C GLY A 57 2.28 34.24 -18.46
N ALA A 58 1.69 35.29 -19.02
CA ALA A 58 0.60 36.04 -18.40
C ALA A 58 -0.59 35.21 -17.88
N PRO A 59 -1.08 34.17 -18.57
CA PRO A 59 -2.19 33.36 -18.05
C PRO A 59 -1.84 32.59 -16.77
N ARG A 60 -0.58 32.15 -16.60
CA ARG A 60 -0.12 31.47 -15.38
C ARG A 60 -0.01 32.45 -14.24
N ASP A 61 0.67 33.57 -14.47
CA ASP A 61 0.90 34.62 -13.47
C ASP A 61 -0.41 35.20 -12.96
N GLU A 62 -1.38 35.40 -13.85
CA GLU A 62 -2.72 35.87 -13.48
C GLU A 62 -3.47 34.84 -12.62
N VAL A 63 -3.44 33.56 -13.02
CA VAL A 63 -4.10 32.47 -12.30
C VAL A 63 -3.48 32.26 -10.92
N GLU A 64 -2.16 32.36 -10.81
CA GLU A 64 -1.40 32.31 -9.55
C GLU A 64 -1.77 33.48 -8.65
N SER A 65 -1.73 34.71 -9.18
CA SER A 65 -2.08 35.93 -8.44
C SER A 65 -3.48 35.86 -7.82
N PHE A 66 -4.48 35.34 -8.55
CA PHE A 66 -5.81 35.16 -7.98
C PHE A 66 -5.82 34.16 -6.81
N LEU A 67 -5.02 33.10 -6.84
CA LEU A 67 -4.98 32.17 -5.70
C LEU A 67 -4.19 32.73 -4.52
N ASP A 68 -3.10 33.46 -4.78
CA ASP A 68 -2.33 34.13 -3.72
C ASP A 68 -3.23 35.11 -2.96
N LEU A 69 -3.99 35.94 -3.68
CA LEU A 69 -4.99 36.84 -3.08
C LEU A 69 -6.11 36.08 -2.36
N ALA A 70 -6.55 34.94 -2.90
CA ALA A 70 -7.55 34.12 -2.22
C ALA A 70 -7.02 33.57 -0.88
N VAL A 71 -5.77 33.11 -0.84
CA VAL A 71 -5.10 32.63 0.37
C VAL A 71 -4.92 33.78 1.37
N GLU A 72 -4.41 34.93 0.93
CA GLU A 72 -4.21 36.12 1.77
C GLU A 72 -5.52 36.56 2.44
N HIS A 73 -6.60 36.64 1.66
CA HIS A 73 -7.91 37.02 2.19
C HIS A 73 -8.59 35.92 3.02
N SER A 74 -8.19 34.66 2.88
CA SER A 74 -8.71 33.56 3.72
C SER A 74 -8.13 33.59 5.15
N CYS A 75 -6.88 34.02 5.30
CA CYS A 75 -6.17 34.04 6.59
C CYS A 75 -6.67 35.08 7.60
N GLY A 76 -7.67 35.91 7.25
CA GLY A 76 -8.19 36.98 8.11
C GLY A 76 -9.48 36.66 8.88
N GLY A 77 -10.22 35.60 8.52
CA GLY A 77 -11.57 35.34 9.03
C GLY A 77 -11.67 34.31 10.15
N ALA A 78 -12.51 34.57 11.15
CA ALA A 78 -12.80 33.63 12.25
C ALA A 78 -13.71 32.44 11.84
N ALA A 79 -14.09 32.33 10.57
CA ALA A 79 -15.01 31.32 10.04
C ALA A 79 -14.27 30.26 9.20
N GLY A 80 -13.67 29.28 9.88
CA GLY A 80 -12.74 28.28 9.34
C GLY A 80 -13.28 27.23 8.33
N MET A 81 -14.28 27.56 7.51
CA MET A 81 -14.82 26.64 6.48
C MET A 81 -14.34 26.98 5.05
N VAL A 82 -13.96 28.23 4.80
CA VAL A 82 -13.52 28.70 3.46
C VAL A 82 -12.04 28.37 3.20
N ASP A 83 -11.28 28.03 4.24
CA ASP A 83 -9.82 27.97 4.17
C ASP A 83 -9.31 26.70 3.49
N ALA A 84 -9.83 25.52 3.84
CA ALA A 84 -9.31 24.25 3.32
C ALA A 84 -9.43 24.14 1.80
N ALA A 85 -10.56 24.57 1.23
CA ALA A 85 -10.78 24.52 -0.21
C ALA A 85 -9.85 25.46 -0.96
N ILE A 86 -9.55 26.65 -0.41
CA ILE A 86 -8.62 27.61 -1.01
C ILE A 86 -7.20 27.05 -0.98
N TRP A 87 -6.73 26.61 0.19
CA TRP A 87 -5.41 25.98 0.35
C TRP A 87 -5.25 24.79 -0.60
N ARG A 88 -6.27 23.95 -0.72
CA ARG A 88 -6.28 22.82 -1.67
C ARG A 88 -6.18 23.27 -3.11
N ASN A 89 -6.90 24.31 -3.52
CA ASN A 89 -6.84 24.80 -4.91
C ASN A 89 -5.48 25.43 -5.22
N TRP A 90 -4.87 26.13 -4.27
CA TRP A 90 -3.51 26.66 -4.38
C TRP A 90 -2.48 25.53 -4.47
N ALA A 91 -2.62 24.50 -3.62
CA ALA A 91 -1.79 23.29 -3.68
C ALA A 91 -1.88 22.57 -5.04
N LEU A 92 -3.11 22.35 -5.52
CA LEU A 92 -3.38 21.72 -6.80
C LEU A 92 -2.88 22.55 -7.98
N PHE A 93 -2.87 23.87 -7.87
CA PHE A 93 -2.31 24.74 -8.90
C PHE A 93 -0.81 24.48 -9.05
N HIS A 94 -0.03 24.65 -7.98
CA HIS A 94 1.41 24.44 -8.03
C HIS A 94 1.81 23.01 -8.39
N PHE A 95 1.09 22.02 -7.83
CA PHE A 95 1.33 20.63 -8.17
C PHE A 95 1.08 20.33 -9.66
N ARG A 96 0.01 20.88 -10.24
CA ARG A 96 -0.32 20.66 -11.66
C ARG A 96 0.59 21.40 -12.62
N VAL A 97 1.09 22.59 -12.24
CA VAL A 97 2.08 23.33 -13.04
C VAL A 97 3.29 22.42 -13.31
N VAL A 98 3.80 21.78 -12.26
CA VAL A 98 4.91 20.82 -12.38
C VAL A 98 4.53 19.59 -13.20
N GLN A 99 3.31 19.06 -13.05
CA GLN A 99 2.87 17.90 -13.84
C GLN A 99 2.70 18.19 -15.33
N TYR A 100 2.33 19.41 -15.69
CA TYR A 100 2.06 19.78 -17.08
C TYR A 100 3.25 20.37 -17.81
N ASP A 101 4.19 20.99 -17.11
CA ASP A 101 5.39 21.57 -17.69
C ASP A 101 6.63 20.71 -17.41
N ALA A 102 6.82 19.69 -18.25
CA ALA A 102 8.00 18.83 -18.18
C ALA A 102 9.31 19.55 -18.59
N THR A 103 9.23 20.77 -19.13
CA THR A 103 10.39 21.58 -19.53
C THR A 103 10.83 22.56 -18.45
N MET A 104 10.09 22.62 -17.33
CA MET A 104 10.37 23.50 -16.22
C MET A 104 11.77 23.22 -15.62
N PRO A 105 12.58 24.26 -15.38
CA PRO A 105 13.86 24.10 -14.68
C PRO A 105 13.68 23.49 -13.30
N GLU A 106 14.59 22.61 -12.90
CA GLU A 106 14.57 21.91 -11.61
C GLU A 106 14.40 22.86 -10.39
N PRO A 107 15.07 24.03 -10.29
CA PRO A 107 14.86 24.94 -9.17
C PRO A 107 13.43 25.50 -9.09
N GLU A 108 12.82 25.76 -10.25
CA GLU A 108 11.44 26.25 -10.34
C GLU A 108 10.45 25.13 -9.98
N GLN A 109 10.73 23.91 -10.43
CA GLN A 109 9.97 22.72 -10.06
C GLN A 109 9.96 22.50 -8.55
N VAL A 110 11.13 22.54 -7.91
CA VAL A 110 11.28 22.38 -6.45
C VAL A 110 10.48 23.46 -5.72
N SER A 111 10.59 24.73 -6.13
CA SER A 111 9.82 25.84 -5.56
C SER A 111 8.31 25.59 -5.60
N HIS A 112 7.78 25.13 -6.74
CA HIS A 112 6.36 24.79 -6.85
C HIS A 112 5.95 23.59 -5.99
N LEU A 113 6.79 22.56 -5.92
CA LEU A 113 6.52 21.39 -5.10
C LEU A 113 6.53 21.73 -3.60
N GLU A 114 7.42 22.59 -3.14
CA GLU A 114 7.46 23.07 -1.74
C GLU A 114 6.22 23.89 -1.37
N ARG A 115 5.78 24.79 -2.27
CA ARG A 115 4.53 25.54 -2.10
C ARG A 115 3.33 24.59 -2.07
N ALA A 116 3.26 23.63 -2.99
CA ALA A 116 2.22 22.61 -3.00
C ALA A 116 2.19 21.77 -1.72
N CYS A 117 3.37 21.36 -1.22
CA CYS A 117 3.51 20.60 0.02
C CYS A 117 2.97 21.38 1.21
N THR A 118 3.40 22.63 1.37
CA THR A 118 2.94 23.53 2.45
C THR A 118 1.43 23.75 2.38
N ALA A 119 0.90 23.94 1.18
CA ALA A 119 -0.51 24.19 0.95
C ALA A 119 -1.39 22.97 1.25
N PHE A 120 -0.98 21.76 0.84
CA PHE A 120 -1.71 20.54 1.18
C PHE A 120 -1.70 20.26 2.69
N VAL A 121 -0.58 20.51 3.37
CA VAL A 121 -0.53 20.42 4.84
C VAL A 121 -1.54 21.36 5.47
N ASN A 122 -1.60 22.62 5.04
CA ASN A 122 -2.60 23.56 5.55
C ASN A 122 -4.02 23.06 5.28
N ALA A 123 -4.33 22.64 4.05
CA ALA A 123 -5.66 22.11 3.69
C ALA A 123 -6.08 20.93 4.58
N VAL A 124 -5.19 19.96 4.79
CA VAL A 124 -5.42 18.80 5.67
C VAL A 124 -5.66 19.26 7.10
N CYS A 125 -4.82 20.14 7.64
CA CYS A 125 -4.98 20.64 9.00
C CYS A 125 -6.29 21.40 9.21
N PHE A 126 -6.76 22.15 8.21
CA PHE A 126 -8.04 22.86 8.28
C PHE A 126 -9.23 21.90 8.27
N GLU A 127 -9.25 20.88 7.40
CA GLU A 127 -10.35 19.91 7.37
C GLU A 127 -10.48 19.10 8.65
N GLU A 128 -9.34 18.65 9.19
CA GLU A 128 -9.31 17.88 10.44
C GLU A 128 -9.80 18.71 11.63
N ARG A 129 -9.35 19.98 11.74
CA ARG A 129 -9.85 20.89 12.79
C ARG A 129 -11.33 21.19 12.68
N ALA A 130 -11.86 21.23 11.46
CA ALA A 130 -13.27 21.47 11.22
C ALA A 130 -14.14 20.22 11.48
N GLY A 131 -13.55 19.07 11.83
CA GLY A 131 -14.28 17.81 12.00
C GLY A 131 -14.82 17.23 10.71
N HIS A 132 -14.35 17.73 9.55
CA HIS A 132 -14.71 17.24 8.21
C HIS A 132 -13.67 16.27 7.65
N GLY A 133 -12.82 15.72 8.53
CA GLY A 133 -11.84 14.69 8.19
C GLY A 133 -12.51 13.55 7.43
N GLY A 134 -11.97 13.20 6.27
CA GLY A 134 -12.59 12.21 5.40
C GLY A 134 -11.85 12.01 4.08
N ILE A 135 -12.61 11.74 3.01
CA ILE A 135 -12.06 11.37 1.70
C ILE A 135 -11.12 12.45 1.15
N HIS A 136 -11.44 13.73 1.36
CA HIS A 136 -10.61 14.84 0.88
C HIS A 136 -9.26 14.90 1.60
N THR A 137 -9.26 14.70 2.91
CA THR A 137 -8.05 14.69 3.73
C THR A 137 -7.14 13.52 3.36
N VAL A 138 -7.71 12.33 3.12
CA VAL A 138 -6.96 11.16 2.63
C VAL A 138 -6.37 11.44 1.25
N ALA A 139 -7.15 12.00 0.33
CA ALA A 139 -6.69 12.34 -1.02
C ALA A 139 -5.55 13.36 -1.00
N ASP A 140 -5.63 14.38 -0.16
CA ASP A 140 -4.56 15.38 0.00
C ASP A 140 -3.33 14.81 0.70
N THR A 141 -3.50 13.93 1.69
CA THR A 141 -2.39 13.20 2.32
C THR A 141 -1.66 12.31 1.30
N LEU A 142 -2.38 11.64 0.41
CA LEU A 142 -1.77 10.86 -0.67
C LEU A 142 -1.02 11.73 -1.68
N ARG A 143 -1.49 12.96 -1.95
CA ARG A 143 -0.77 13.92 -2.79
C ARG A 143 0.53 14.39 -2.16
N LEU A 144 0.58 14.55 -0.83
CA LEU A 144 1.85 14.81 -0.12
C LEU A 144 2.87 13.70 -0.39
N LEU A 145 2.48 12.43 -0.37
CA LEU A 145 3.38 11.31 -0.69
C LEU A 145 3.93 11.41 -2.13
N GLN A 146 3.07 11.79 -3.08
CA GLN A 146 3.50 12.00 -4.47
C GLN A 146 4.49 13.16 -4.59
N ILE A 147 4.24 14.26 -3.89
CA ILE A 147 5.14 15.43 -3.87
C ILE A 147 6.49 15.05 -3.27
N TRP A 148 6.53 14.30 -2.17
CA TRP A 148 7.79 13.86 -1.55
C TRP A 148 8.62 12.95 -2.44
N ALA A 149 7.97 12.10 -3.24
CA ALA A 149 8.66 11.29 -4.24
C ALA A 149 9.27 12.16 -5.34
N GLN A 150 8.54 13.19 -5.81
CA GLN A 150 9.03 14.12 -6.83
C GLN A 150 10.16 15.02 -6.30
N LEU A 151 10.03 15.56 -5.09
CA LEU A 151 11.09 16.34 -4.42
C LEU A 151 12.35 15.51 -4.22
N GLY A 152 12.21 14.25 -3.80
CA GLY A 152 13.34 13.34 -3.64
C GLY A 152 14.05 13.00 -4.95
N ALA A 153 13.31 12.98 -6.07
CA ALA A 153 13.89 12.76 -7.40
C ALA A 153 14.61 14.01 -7.95
N ALA A 154 14.09 15.20 -7.64
CA ALA A 154 14.65 16.49 -8.04
C ALA A 154 15.86 16.93 -7.20
N GLY A 155 16.62 15.98 -6.61
CA GLY A 155 17.86 16.24 -5.87
C GLY A 155 17.77 17.18 -4.66
N GLY A 156 16.60 17.73 -4.36
CA GLY A 156 16.40 18.79 -3.38
C GLY A 156 16.56 18.26 -1.97
N SER A 157 17.53 18.80 -1.24
CA SER A 157 17.70 18.58 0.21
C SER A 157 16.70 19.40 1.03
N SER A 158 15.47 19.58 0.53
CA SER A 158 14.48 20.41 1.20
C SER A 158 14.08 19.78 2.53
N ASP A 159 14.19 20.54 3.61
CA ASP A 159 13.72 20.14 4.95
C ASP A 159 12.18 20.23 5.07
N VAL A 160 11.51 20.80 4.05
CA VAL A 160 10.06 21.02 4.04
C VAL A 160 9.26 19.73 4.30
N PRO A 161 9.53 18.59 3.63
CA PRO A 161 8.80 17.35 3.87
C PRO A 161 8.87 16.86 5.33
N ILE A 162 10.00 17.03 6.01
CA ILE A 162 10.18 16.61 7.41
C ILE A 162 9.29 17.45 8.33
N GLY A 163 9.35 18.78 8.20
CA GLY A 163 8.48 19.69 8.96
C GLY A 163 6.99 19.50 8.66
N CYS A 164 6.66 19.05 7.45
CA CYS A 164 5.28 18.70 7.08
C CYS A 164 4.74 17.50 7.85
N VAL A 165 5.56 16.45 8.07
CA VAL A 165 5.14 15.27 8.83
C VAL A 165 4.65 15.67 10.21
N ASP A 166 5.38 16.55 10.90
CA ASP A 166 5.07 16.98 12.27
C ASP A 166 3.76 17.76 12.38
N ARG A 167 3.44 18.55 11.35
CA ARG A 167 2.25 19.42 11.32
C ARG A 167 0.95 18.69 10.98
N VAL A 168 0.98 17.67 10.12
CA VAL A 168 -0.21 16.91 9.73
C VAL A 168 -0.72 16.09 10.93
N PRO A 169 -2.04 16.08 11.20
CA PRO A 169 -2.63 15.23 12.23
C PRO A 169 -2.28 13.76 12.04
N VAL A 170 -1.93 13.09 13.14
CA VAL A 170 -1.38 11.73 13.10
C VAL A 170 -2.36 10.68 12.55
N ALA A 171 -3.66 10.89 12.74
CA ALA A 171 -4.72 10.04 12.20
C ALA A 171 -4.66 9.95 10.66
N CYS A 172 -4.31 11.06 9.99
CA CYS A 172 -4.18 11.08 8.53
C CYS A 172 -3.11 10.10 8.05
N TRP A 173 -1.99 9.98 8.76
CA TRP A 173 -0.92 9.05 8.43
C TRP A 173 -1.34 7.59 8.59
N ALA A 174 -2.18 7.28 9.59
CA ALA A 174 -2.72 5.93 9.77
C ALA A 174 -3.65 5.53 8.60
N HIS A 175 -4.46 6.47 8.07
CA HIS A 175 -5.34 6.20 6.92
C HIS A 175 -4.60 5.90 5.62
N VAL A 176 -3.35 6.35 5.48
CA VAL A 176 -2.51 6.10 4.30
C VAL A 176 -1.33 5.15 4.59
N ALA A 177 -1.40 4.39 5.68
CA ALA A 177 -0.32 3.49 6.09
C ALA A 177 0.11 2.48 5.01
N PRO A 178 -0.80 1.84 4.24
CA PRO A 178 -0.39 0.94 3.15
C PRO A 178 0.46 1.64 2.08
N GLN A 179 0.11 2.88 1.74
CA GLN A 179 0.82 3.68 0.75
C GLN A 179 2.16 4.19 1.29
N LEU A 180 2.24 4.53 2.58
CA LEU A 180 3.51 4.84 3.24
C LEU A 180 4.46 3.63 3.21
N VAL A 181 3.97 2.44 3.57
CA VAL A 181 4.78 1.21 3.56
C VAL A 181 5.33 0.91 2.16
N ALA A 182 4.51 1.10 1.11
CA ALA A 182 4.96 0.95 -0.28
C ALA A 182 6.10 1.91 -0.69
N GLN A 183 6.28 3.03 0.02
CA GLN A 183 7.35 4.01 -0.23
C GLN A 183 8.63 3.75 0.58
N LEU A 184 8.68 2.68 1.41
CA LEU A 184 9.91 2.32 2.13
C LEU A 184 11.05 1.88 1.19
N SER A 185 10.75 1.46 -0.04
CA SER A 185 11.73 1.17 -1.09
C SER A 185 12.00 2.35 -2.03
N ALA A 186 11.52 3.56 -1.73
CA ALA A 186 11.74 4.71 -2.60
C ALA A 186 13.26 4.93 -2.80
N PRO A 187 13.75 5.22 -4.02
CA PRO A 187 15.18 5.34 -4.30
C PRO A 187 15.82 6.53 -3.57
N ALA A 188 15.06 7.62 -3.41
CA ALA A 188 15.48 8.81 -2.70
C ALA A 188 15.51 8.58 -1.18
N ARG A 189 16.70 8.73 -0.58
CA ARG A 189 16.91 8.55 0.87
C ARG A 189 16.04 9.51 1.69
N VAL A 190 15.91 10.76 1.26
CA VAL A 190 15.08 11.77 1.93
C VAL A 190 13.63 11.30 2.02
N THR A 191 13.06 10.79 0.93
CA THR A 191 11.71 10.23 0.91
C THR A 191 11.57 9.08 1.90
N ARG A 192 12.53 8.14 1.94
CA ARG A 192 12.51 7.03 2.92
C ARG A 192 12.53 7.51 4.36
N LEU A 193 13.33 8.54 4.68
CA LEU A 193 13.40 9.11 6.03
C LEU A 193 12.08 9.77 6.44
N VAL A 194 11.48 10.56 5.56
CA VAL A 194 10.20 11.25 5.80
C VAL A 194 9.08 10.21 5.99
N VAL A 195 9.03 9.19 5.14
CA VAL A 195 8.06 8.08 5.23
C VAL A 195 8.25 7.28 6.52
N THR A 196 9.49 6.98 6.90
CA THR A 196 9.82 6.29 8.16
C THR A 196 9.34 7.10 9.36
N HIS A 197 9.53 8.43 9.34
CA HIS A 197 9.05 9.33 10.40
C HIS A 197 7.52 9.33 10.47
N ALA A 198 6.82 9.44 9.33
CA ALA A 198 5.36 9.37 9.29
C ALA A 198 4.81 8.04 9.82
N LEU A 199 5.42 6.90 9.43
CA LEU A 199 5.03 5.58 9.92
C LEU A 199 5.24 5.41 11.43
N ARG A 200 6.33 5.96 11.98
CA ARG A 200 6.59 5.97 13.42
C ARG A 200 5.55 6.76 14.21
N ARG A 201 5.05 7.86 13.65
CA ARG A 201 3.95 8.59 14.25
C ARG A 201 2.64 7.81 14.14
N ALA A 202 2.37 7.22 12.98
CA ALA A 202 1.16 6.44 12.75
C ALA A 202 1.08 5.22 13.68
N ILE A 203 2.16 4.46 13.85
CA ILE A 203 2.20 3.28 14.74
C ILE A 203 2.00 3.64 16.21
N ALA A 204 2.49 4.82 16.64
CA ALA A 204 2.27 5.31 18.00
C ALA A 204 0.82 5.73 18.26
N TYR A 205 0.06 6.05 17.22
CA TYR A 205 -1.34 6.44 17.31
C TYR A 205 -2.31 5.26 17.11
N CYS A 206 -2.07 4.42 16.11
CA CYS A 206 -2.91 3.28 15.77
C CYS A 206 -2.02 2.12 15.26
N ALA A 207 -1.46 1.37 16.21
CA ALA A 207 -0.55 0.27 15.91
C ALA A 207 -1.19 -0.79 15.00
N ASP A 208 -2.46 -1.15 15.26
CA ASP A 208 -3.18 -2.20 14.52
C ASP A 208 -3.27 -1.93 13.01
N ALA A 209 -3.41 -0.66 12.60
CA ALA A 209 -3.51 -0.30 11.20
C ALA A 209 -2.17 -0.35 10.45
N VAL A 210 -1.05 -0.30 11.17
CA VAL A 210 0.29 -0.06 10.60
C VAL A 210 1.19 -1.29 10.72
N VAL A 211 1.11 -2.02 11.84
CA VAL A 211 1.99 -3.15 12.15
C VAL A 211 1.82 -4.30 11.15
N PHE A 212 0.58 -4.60 10.75
CA PHE A 212 0.32 -5.71 9.83
C PHE A 212 0.91 -5.47 8.42
N PRO A 213 0.67 -4.32 7.74
CA PRO A 213 1.36 -3.99 6.48
C PRO A 213 2.90 -4.01 6.59
N LEU A 214 3.44 -3.58 7.73
CA LEU A 214 4.88 -3.60 7.97
C LEU A 214 5.43 -5.02 8.08
N TRP A 215 4.74 -5.95 8.76
CA TRP A 215 5.17 -7.35 8.84
C TRP A 215 5.19 -8.04 7.48
N LEU A 216 4.17 -7.79 6.65
CA LEU A 216 4.15 -8.29 5.27
C LEU A 216 5.35 -7.80 4.46
N THR A 217 5.84 -6.59 4.72
CA THR A 217 6.99 -5.99 4.02
C THR A 217 8.33 -6.44 4.61
N ALA A 218 8.41 -6.57 5.94
CA ALA A 218 9.59 -7.01 6.66
C ALA A 218 9.95 -8.47 6.37
N GLY A 219 8.94 -9.30 6.07
CA GLY A 219 9.06 -10.75 6.03
C GLY A 219 9.29 -11.33 7.42
N LEU A 220 8.72 -12.51 7.70
CA LEU A 220 8.82 -13.14 9.01
C LEU A 220 10.15 -13.88 9.26
N ASN A 221 10.93 -14.13 8.21
CA ASN A 221 12.22 -14.83 8.30
C ASN A 221 13.31 -13.90 8.89
N ASP A 222 14.02 -14.44 9.88
CA ASP A 222 14.62 -13.78 11.05
C ASP A 222 15.49 -12.50 10.89
N PRO A 223 15.64 -11.73 12.00
CA PRO A 223 16.53 -10.57 12.14
C PRO A 223 17.98 -10.91 12.52
N GLU A 224 18.36 -12.17 12.79
CA GLU A 224 19.72 -12.52 13.27
C GLU A 224 20.48 -13.56 12.41
N GLY A 225 19.86 -14.19 11.40
CA GLY A 225 20.47 -15.32 10.67
C GLY A 225 20.88 -15.06 9.22
N ALA A 226 20.54 -13.91 8.62
CA ALA A 226 20.79 -13.64 7.20
C ALA A 226 22.20 -13.08 6.93
N GLN A 227 23.23 -13.67 7.53
CA GLN A 227 24.64 -13.37 7.26
C GLN A 227 25.35 -14.44 6.42
N LEU A 228 24.66 -15.47 5.94
CA LEU A 228 25.31 -16.58 5.22
C LEU A 228 25.10 -16.64 3.71
N ASP A 229 24.24 -15.82 3.12
CA ASP A 229 24.24 -15.59 1.68
C ASP A 229 23.98 -14.11 1.43
N GLY A 230 24.94 -13.41 0.80
CA GLY A 230 24.96 -11.95 0.62
C GLY A 230 23.89 -11.37 -0.31
N SER A 231 22.65 -11.87 -0.23
CA SER A 231 21.55 -11.51 -1.11
C SER A 231 20.20 -11.60 -0.38
N THR A 232 19.36 -10.58 -0.55
CA THR A 232 17.88 -10.58 -0.50
C THR A 232 17.10 -9.99 0.69
N ALA A 233 17.70 -9.29 1.66
CA ALA A 233 16.89 -8.35 2.46
C ALA A 233 16.75 -7.03 1.67
N THR A 234 15.58 -6.78 1.09
CA THR A 234 15.33 -5.51 0.38
C THR A 234 15.46 -4.33 1.35
N GLU A 235 15.91 -3.17 0.88
CA GLU A 235 15.99 -1.96 1.72
C GLU A 235 14.65 -1.62 2.40
N ALA A 236 13.53 -1.94 1.73
CA ALA A 236 12.20 -1.84 2.31
C ALA A 236 11.98 -2.78 3.49
N ALA A 237 12.41 -4.05 3.41
CA ALA A 237 12.29 -5.00 4.51
C ALA A 237 13.10 -4.54 5.72
N GLN A 238 14.32 -4.04 5.52
CA GLN A 238 15.16 -3.49 6.59
C GLN A 238 14.51 -2.25 7.23
N SER A 239 14.00 -1.34 6.40
CA SER A 239 13.33 -0.12 6.89
C SER A 239 12.05 -0.45 7.65
N ALA A 240 11.25 -1.41 7.17
CA ALA A 240 10.04 -1.88 7.83
C ALA A 240 10.36 -2.49 9.21
N ARG A 241 11.39 -3.34 9.30
CA ARG A 241 11.88 -3.89 10.57
C ARG A 241 12.31 -2.78 11.52
N HIS A 242 13.07 -1.81 11.03
CA HIS A 242 13.50 -0.68 11.85
C HIS A 242 12.33 0.16 12.38
N VAL A 243 11.25 0.33 11.60
CA VAL A 243 10.01 0.97 12.08
C VAL A 243 9.34 0.11 13.16
N LEU A 244 9.15 -1.18 12.93
CA LEU A 244 8.58 -2.13 13.91
C LEU A 244 9.38 -2.14 15.22
N LEU A 245 10.72 -2.11 15.11
CA LEU A 245 11.62 -2.04 16.26
C LEU A 245 11.55 -0.71 17.02
N SER A 246 10.95 0.33 16.46
CA SER A 246 10.73 1.61 17.14
C SER A 246 9.30 1.78 17.66
N ALA A 247 8.45 0.77 17.55
CA ALA A 247 7.09 0.82 18.07
C ALA A 247 7.09 1.00 19.60
N PRO A 248 6.21 1.87 20.15
CA PRO A 248 6.15 2.09 21.59
C PRO A 248 5.57 0.89 22.35
N ASP A 249 4.59 0.19 21.76
CA ASP A 249 4.00 -1.01 22.34
C ASP A 249 4.55 -2.27 21.65
N ARG A 250 5.31 -3.06 22.40
CA ARG A 250 5.89 -4.32 21.91
C ARG A 250 4.88 -5.44 21.86
N THR A 251 3.86 -5.42 22.71
CA THR A 251 2.88 -6.51 22.81
C THR A 251 2.09 -6.63 21.50
N VAL A 252 1.61 -5.50 20.97
CA VAL A 252 0.91 -5.45 19.67
C VAL A 252 1.81 -5.91 18.52
N VAL A 253 3.10 -5.58 18.55
CA VAL A 253 4.06 -6.02 17.52
C VAL A 253 4.28 -7.53 17.56
N ASP A 254 4.45 -8.10 18.74
CA ASP A 254 4.70 -9.53 18.95
C ASP A 254 3.46 -10.39 18.68
N ASP A 255 2.28 -9.91 19.09
CA ASP A 255 0.99 -10.55 18.78
C ASP A 255 0.73 -10.54 17.28
N SER A 256 0.96 -9.40 16.62
CA SER A 256 0.83 -9.28 15.16
C SER A 256 1.83 -10.17 14.43
N ARG A 257 3.07 -10.30 14.92
CA ARG A 257 4.08 -11.21 14.36
C ARG A 257 3.58 -12.65 14.42
N SER A 258 3.11 -13.07 15.59
CA SER A 258 2.60 -14.42 15.83
C SER A 258 1.39 -14.71 14.94
N PHE A 259 0.51 -13.72 14.75
CA PHE A 259 -0.64 -13.81 13.86
C PHE A 259 -0.24 -13.95 12.39
N VAL A 260 0.66 -13.10 11.88
CA VAL A 260 1.14 -13.19 10.50
C VAL A 260 1.86 -14.52 10.27
N ALA A 261 2.58 -15.04 11.27
CA ALA A 261 3.27 -16.33 11.17
C ALA A 261 2.27 -17.49 11.10
N GLY A 262 1.21 -17.43 11.92
CA GLY A 262 0.09 -18.35 11.80
C GLY A 262 -0.61 -18.27 10.45
N LEU A 263 -0.80 -17.06 9.90
CA LEU A 263 -1.36 -16.88 8.56
C LEU A 263 -0.44 -17.40 7.47
N GLU A 264 0.88 -17.24 7.56
CA GLU A 264 1.82 -17.84 6.58
C GLU A 264 1.82 -19.38 6.66
N GLU A 265 1.72 -19.94 7.88
CA GLU A 265 1.56 -21.39 8.10
C GLU A 265 0.24 -21.92 7.50
N LEU A 266 -0.82 -21.09 7.49
CA LEU A 266 -2.15 -21.44 6.99
C LEU A 266 -2.39 -21.13 5.49
N SER A 267 -1.83 -20.03 4.97
CA SER A 267 -2.13 -19.44 3.66
C SER A 267 -1.53 -20.17 2.48
N MET A 268 -0.49 -20.97 2.73
CA MET A 268 -0.24 -22.10 1.87
C MET A 268 -0.31 -23.31 2.76
N THR A 269 -1.32 -24.14 2.53
CA THR A 269 -1.20 -25.50 3.04
C THR A 269 0.13 -26.04 2.51
N ILE A 270 0.91 -26.71 3.36
CA ILE A 270 2.15 -27.40 2.96
C ILE A 270 1.93 -28.21 1.65
N ASN A 271 0.69 -28.67 1.45
CA ASN A 271 0.16 -29.34 0.27
C ASN A 271 0.21 -28.50 -1.00
N GLU A 272 -0.21 -27.23 -0.96
CA GLU A 272 -0.14 -26.32 -2.12
C GLU A 272 1.31 -25.97 -2.44
N ARG A 273 2.19 -25.83 -1.44
CA ARG A 273 3.64 -25.65 -1.68
C ARG A 273 4.23 -26.88 -2.38
N VAL A 274 3.99 -28.07 -1.83
CA VAL A 274 4.49 -29.33 -2.37
C VAL A 274 3.90 -29.61 -3.75
N TYR A 275 2.59 -29.41 -3.95
CA TYR A 275 1.91 -29.59 -5.23
C TYR A 275 2.40 -28.60 -6.28
N HIS A 276 2.53 -27.32 -5.93
CA HIS A 276 2.98 -26.28 -6.87
C HIS A 276 4.46 -26.46 -7.26
N VAL A 277 5.30 -26.94 -6.34
CA VAL A 277 6.69 -27.34 -6.64
C VAL A 277 6.71 -28.57 -7.55
N LEU A 278 5.95 -29.63 -7.23
CA LEU A 278 5.81 -30.82 -8.06
C LEU A 278 5.32 -30.49 -9.48
N CYS A 279 4.28 -29.67 -9.62
CA CYS A 279 3.75 -29.25 -10.91
C CYS A 279 4.79 -28.46 -11.71
N ARG A 280 5.48 -27.48 -11.11
CA ARG A 280 6.54 -26.72 -11.80
C ARG A 280 7.71 -27.61 -12.23
N THR A 281 8.13 -28.55 -11.39
CA THR A 281 9.20 -29.48 -11.72
C THR A 281 8.80 -30.43 -12.85
N LEU A 282 7.57 -30.94 -12.83
CA LEU A 282 7.03 -31.79 -13.92
C LEU A 282 6.83 -31.01 -15.23
N GLU A 283 6.40 -29.74 -15.16
CA GLU A 283 6.25 -28.86 -16.32
C GLU A 283 7.60 -28.47 -16.94
N ALA A 284 8.63 -28.22 -16.12
CA ALA A 284 9.99 -27.96 -16.59
C ALA A 284 10.54 -29.17 -17.34
N ILE A 285 10.32 -30.38 -16.82
CA ILE A 285 10.72 -31.65 -17.45
C ILE A 285 9.95 -31.89 -18.77
N GLY A 286 8.68 -31.50 -18.85
CA GLY A 286 7.85 -31.64 -20.05
C GLY A 286 8.22 -30.69 -21.21
N LYS A 287 8.99 -29.63 -20.93
CA LYS A 287 9.44 -28.65 -21.94
C LYS A 287 10.83 -28.97 -22.53
N GLU A 288 11.53 -29.97 -22.02
CA GLU A 288 12.80 -30.45 -22.57
C GLU A 288 12.57 -31.54 -23.65
N ASP A 289 12.95 -31.23 -24.89
CA ASP A 289 12.92 -32.12 -26.08
C ASP A 289 13.85 -33.35 -25.85
N PRO A 290 13.53 -34.56 -26.35
CA PRO A 290 13.96 -35.81 -25.73
C PRO A 290 15.41 -36.21 -26.04
N GLY A 291 16.31 -35.97 -25.09
CA GLY A 291 17.46 -36.84 -24.83
C GLY A 291 17.04 -38.17 -24.19
N SER A 292 17.98 -39.13 -24.12
CA SER A 292 17.76 -40.54 -23.78
C SER A 292 16.82 -40.77 -22.60
N ASP A 293 15.89 -41.72 -22.72
CA ASP A 293 14.90 -42.06 -21.69
C ASP A 293 15.51 -42.38 -20.32
N HIS A 294 16.78 -42.81 -20.29
CA HIS A 294 17.51 -43.13 -19.07
C HIS A 294 17.87 -41.90 -18.23
N ASP A 295 18.26 -40.79 -18.88
CA ASP A 295 18.64 -39.55 -18.19
C ASP A 295 17.40 -38.85 -17.60
N LYS A 296 16.27 -38.94 -18.30
CA LYS A 296 14.96 -38.45 -17.86
C LYS A 296 14.46 -39.19 -16.63
N GLN A 297 14.59 -40.52 -16.62
CA GLN A 297 14.19 -41.32 -15.47
C GLN A 297 15.02 -40.98 -14.24
N GLY A 298 16.35 -40.82 -14.38
CA GLY A 298 17.20 -40.39 -13.28
C GLY A 298 16.89 -38.97 -12.76
N ALA A 299 16.51 -38.04 -13.64
CA ALA A 299 16.10 -36.68 -13.25
C ALA A 299 14.76 -36.67 -12.49
N ILE A 300 13.79 -37.46 -12.96
CA ILE A 300 12.47 -37.62 -12.30
C ILE A 300 12.64 -38.26 -10.92
N GLU A 301 13.45 -39.33 -10.82
CA GLU A 301 13.71 -40.00 -9.54
C GLU A 301 14.37 -39.04 -8.54
N ARG A 302 15.35 -38.24 -8.96
CA ARG A 302 15.98 -37.23 -8.10
C ARG A 302 14.98 -36.15 -7.64
N ALA A 303 14.17 -35.62 -8.55
CA ALA A 303 13.16 -34.61 -8.24
C ALA A 303 12.13 -35.13 -7.23
N VAL A 304 11.58 -36.33 -7.46
CA VAL A 304 10.60 -36.96 -6.57
C VAL A 304 11.23 -37.27 -5.20
N MET A 305 12.48 -37.73 -5.17
CA MET A 305 13.18 -38.04 -3.91
C MET A 305 13.49 -36.78 -3.08
N LEU A 306 13.84 -35.66 -3.73
CA LEU A 306 13.97 -34.36 -3.07
C LEU A 306 12.63 -33.89 -2.49
N THR A 307 11.55 -33.95 -3.26
CA THR A 307 10.22 -33.57 -2.76
C THR A 307 9.73 -34.46 -1.61
N ILE A 308 10.04 -35.77 -1.65
CA ILE A 308 9.75 -36.69 -0.54
C ILE A 308 10.58 -36.36 0.70
N ALA A 309 11.84 -35.95 0.55
CA ALA A 309 12.69 -35.54 1.66
C ALA A 309 12.15 -34.28 2.34
N ASP A 310 11.77 -33.27 1.56
CA ASP A 310 11.19 -32.01 2.04
C ASP A 310 9.86 -32.25 2.76
N ALA A 311 8.96 -33.05 2.15
CA ALA A 311 7.69 -33.42 2.78
C ALA A 311 7.89 -34.17 4.10
N ARG A 312 8.92 -35.02 4.22
CA ARG A 312 9.24 -35.74 5.47
C ARG A 312 9.76 -34.82 6.56
N ALA A 313 10.63 -33.86 6.23
CA ALA A 313 11.12 -32.88 7.19
C ALA A 313 9.96 -32.08 7.80
N ILE A 314 8.92 -31.82 7.02
CA ILE A 314 7.73 -31.08 7.44
C ILE A 314 6.74 -31.94 8.24
N ILE A 315 6.56 -33.22 7.89
CA ILE A 315 5.59 -34.13 8.55
C ILE A 315 6.15 -34.75 9.85
N ALA A 316 7.46 -35.00 9.92
CA ALA A 316 8.12 -35.66 11.06
C ALA A 316 7.82 -35.07 12.47
N PRO A 317 7.63 -33.75 12.65
CA PRO A 317 7.32 -33.18 13.96
C PRO A 317 5.86 -33.35 14.39
N LEU A 318 4.97 -33.85 13.51
CA LEU A 318 3.53 -33.95 13.78
C LEU A 318 3.16 -35.35 14.34
N PRO A 319 2.92 -35.51 15.65
CA PRO A 319 2.94 -36.83 16.31
C PRO A 319 1.81 -37.80 15.91
N LYS A 320 0.78 -37.32 15.21
CA LYS A 320 -0.45 -38.07 14.91
C LYS A 320 -0.52 -38.68 13.50
N TYR A 321 0.51 -38.52 12.67
CA TYR A 321 0.44 -38.86 11.23
C TYR A 321 1.37 -40.00 10.78
N GLY A 322 1.68 -40.93 11.68
CA GLY A 322 2.55 -42.09 11.41
C GLY A 322 2.07 -42.97 10.25
N ALA A 323 0.75 -43.11 10.05
CA ALA A 323 0.18 -43.90 8.95
C ALA A 323 0.43 -43.28 7.56
N GLN A 324 0.41 -41.95 7.45
CA GLN A 324 0.75 -41.24 6.22
C GLN A 324 2.26 -41.30 5.94
N LEU A 325 3.09 -41.18 6.99
CA LEU A 325 4.54 -41.32 6.89
C LEU A 325 4.94 -42.73 6.41
N GLU A 326 4.24 -43.79 6.85
CA GLU A 326 4.43 -45.14 6.32
C GLU A 326 4.08 -45.30 4.84
N ARG A 327 3.04 -44.60 4.35
CA ARG A 327 2.68 -44.61 2.92
C ARG A 327 3.70 -43.85 2.08
N PHE A 328 4.22 -42.71 2.55
CA PHE A 328 5.37 -42.03 1.94
C PHE A 328 6.62 -42.92 1.93
N ASN A 329 6.88 -43.65 3.01
CA ASN A 329 7.97 -44.63 3.07
C ASN A 329 7.76 -45.83 2.13
N ARG A 330 6.51 -46.22 1.84
CA ARG A 330 6.21 -47.21 0.80
C ARG A 330 6.52 -46.66 -0.59
N LEU A 331 6.11 -45.42 -0.88
CA LEU A 331 6.42 -44.74 -2.14
C LEU A 331 7.94 -44.62 -2.35
N LYS A 332 8.67 -44.12 -1.33
CA LYS A 332 10.15 -44.05 -1.33
C LYS A 332 10.79 -45.41 -1.59
N ARG A 333 10.34 -46.46 -0.88
CA ARG A 333 10.85 -47.83 -1.06
C ARG A 333 10.63 -48.36 -2.47
N HIS A 334 9.54 -47.95 -3.11
CA HIS A 334 9.23 -48.35 -4.48
C HIS A 334 10.20 -47.71 -5.48
N PHE A 335 10.48 -46.41 -5.34
CA PHE A 335 11.47 -45.71 -6.18
C PHE A 335 12.90 -46.21 -5.98
N THR A 336 13.29 -46.61 -4.76
CA THR A 336 14.65 -47.10 -4.50
C THR A 336 14.93 -48.52 -4.98
N ARG A 337 13.92 -49.28 -5.45
CA ARG A 337 14.08 -50.70 -5.84
C ARG A 337 14.35 -50.92 -7.33
N GLY A 338 14.27 -49.89 -8.17
CA GLY A 338 14.63 -49.99 -9.59
C GLY A 338 13.69 -50.86 -10.45
N ASP A 339 12.47 -51.13 -9.97
CA ASP A 339 11.47 -51.84 -10.78
C ASP A 339 11.03 -50.97 -11.98
N THR A 340 10.76 -51.60 -13.12
CA THR A 340 10.36 -50.91 -14.36
C THR A 340 9.11 -50.07 -14.14
N TRP A 341 9.26 -48.75 -14.28
CA TRP A 341 8.25 -47.78 -13.92
C TRP A 341 7.07 -47.77 -14.90
N ASN A 342 5.89 -48.21 -14.45
CA ASN A 342 4.64 -47.97 -15.16
C ASN A 342 4.09 -46.58 -14.80
N TRP A 343 4.34 -45.60 -15.67
CA TRP A 343 3.92 -44.19 -15.50
C TRP A 343 2.44 -44.01 -15.14
N ARG A 344 1.54 -44.88 -15.62
CA ARG A 344 0.11 -44.81 -15.28
C ARG A 344 -0.17 -45.17 -13.82
N GLU A 345 0.54 -46.15 -13.27
CA GLU A 345 0.39 -46.57 -11.87
C GLU A 345 1.00 -45.56 -10.92
N GLY A 346 2.17 -45.00 -11.27
CA GLY A 346 2.82 -43.93 -10.50
C GLY A 346 1.97 -42.67 -10.40
N ARG A 347 1.36 -42.23 -11.52
CA ARG A 347 0.43 -41.10 -11.54
C ARG A 347 -0.82 -41.35 -10.70
N GLY A 348 -1.38 -42.56 -10.76
CA GLY A 348 -2.54 -42.95 -9.96
C GLY A 348 -2.24 -43.02 -8.45
N LEU A 349 -1.04 -43.51 -8.09
CA LEU A 349 -0.61 -43.56 -6.69
C LEU A 349 -0.31 -42.17 -6.13
N ALA A 350 0.35 -41.30 -6.91
CA ALA A 350 0.59 -39.90 -6.55
C ALA A 350 -0.73 -39.13 -6.37
N GLY A 351 -1.72 -39.35 -7.25
CA GLY A 351 -3.05 -38.75 -7.13
C GLY A 351 -3.81 -39.20 -5.87
N ARG A 352 -3.75 -40.50 -5.51
CA ARG A 352 -4.37 -41.00 -4.27
C ARG A 352 -3.69 -40.49 -3.01
N VAL A 353 -2.35 -40.43 -3.01
CA VAL A 353 -1.59 -39.84 -1.91
C VAL A 353 -1.92 -38.35 -1.75
N TYR A 354 -2.11 -37.64 -2.85
CA TYR A 354 -2.54 -36.24 -2.86
C TYR A 354 -3.94 -36.04 -2.27
N GLU A 355 -4.94 -36.81 -2.69
CA GLU A 355 -6.32 -36.70 -2.17
C GLU A 355 -6.45 -37.08 -0.68
N ASP A 356 -5.79 -38.16 -0.25
CA ASP A 356 -5.76 -38.55 1.17
C ASP A 356 -5.08 -37.46 2.04
N PHE A 357 -4.05 -36.81 1.51
CA PHE A 357 -3.30 -35.77 2.20
C PHE A 357 -4.05 -34.43 2.21
N LYS A 358 -4.82 -34.12 1.16
CA LYS A 358 -5.75 -32.99 1.09
C LYS A 358 -6.84 -33.11 2.17
N SER A 359 -7.50 -34.27 2.27
CA SER A 359 -8.53 -34.52 3.27
C SER A 359 -8.02 -34.39 4.72
N LEU A 360 -6.79 -34.82 4.96
CA LEU A 360 -6.12 -34.69 6.26
C LEU A 360 -5.91 -33.23 6.66
N VAL A 361 -5.44 -32.42 5.72
CA VAL A 361 -5.11 -31.01 5.97
C VAL A 361 -6.35 -30.14 6.12
N ASP A 362 -7.40 -30.39 5.34
CA ASP A 362 -8.71 -29.75 5.55
C ASP A 362 -9.26 -30.01 6.96
N ARG A 363 -8.94 -31.16 7.55
CA ARG A 363 -9.35 -31.50 8.92
C ARG A 363 -8.51 -30.76 9.96
N ILE A 364 -7.20 -30.59 9.73
CA ILE A 364 -6.30 -29.85 10.63
C ILE A 364 -6.60 -28.35 10.63
N ALA A 365 -6.77 -27.77 9.44
CA ALA A 365 -7.10 -26.34 9.28
C ALA A 365 -8.40 -26.00 10.02
N ARG A 366 -9.43 -26.84 9.87
CA ARG A 366 -10.68 -26.71 10.63
C ARG A 366 -10.46 -26.72 12.14
N LEU A 367 -9.72 -27.71 12.67
CA LEU A 367 -9.48 -27.80 14.11
C LEU A 367 -8.70 -26.61 14.67
N ARG A 368 -7.71 -26.08 13.94
CA ARG A 368 -6.95 -24.90 14.37
C ARG A 368 -7.74 -23.59 14.27
N LEU A 369 -8.54 -23.41 13.21
CA LEU A 369 -9.44 -22.26 13.08
C LEU A 369 -10.49 -22.23 14.20
N GLN A 370 -11.04 -23.39 14.57
CA GLN A 370 -11.97 -23.52 15.69
C GLN A 370 -11.31 -23.19 17.04
N ASP A 371 -10.09 -23.66 17.27
CA ASP A 371 -9.34 -23.39 18.51
C ASP A 371 -8.94 -21.90 18.62
N PHE A 372 -8.56 -21.28 17.50
CA PHE A 372 -8.26 -19.85 17.41
C PHE A 372 -9.50 -18.98 17.66
N ALA A 373 -10.63 -19.27 16.99
CA ALA A 373 -11.88 -18.55 17.21
C ALA A 373 -12.36 -18.68 18.66
N LYS A 374 -12.12 -19.83 19.30
CA LYS A 374 -12.38 -20.06 20.72
C LYS A 374 -11.51 -19.20 21.63
N ARG A 375 -10.23 -19.03 21.31
CA ARG A 375 -9.32 -18.17 22.10
C ARG A 375 -9.67 -16.68 21.99
N LEU A 376 -10.04 -16.21 20.79
CA LEU A 376 -10.40 -14.80 20.56
C LEU A 376 -11.73 -14.40 21.19
N THR A 377 -12.71 -15.30 21.23
CA THR A 377 -14.10 -14.96 21.61
C THR A 377 -14.56 -15.60 22.91
N GLY A 378 -13.78 -16.53 23.46
CA GLY A 378 -14.18 -17.40 24.58
C GLY A 378 -15.24 -18.45 24.22
N ARG A 379 -15.67 -18.56 22.95
CA ARG A 379 -16.73 -19.48 22.52
C ARG A 379 -16.25 -20.46 21.45
N SER A 380 -16.59 -21.73 21.60
CA SER A 380 -16.30 -22.75 20.58
C SER A 380 -17.19 -22.56 19.36
N PHE A 381 -16.58 -22.37 18.19
CA PHE A 381 -17.28 -22.33 16.91
C PHE A 381 -17.07 -23.64 16.15
N ASN A 382 -18.08 -24.10 15.42
CA ASN A 382 -17.95 -25.20 14.47
C ASN A 382 -17.74 -24.61 13.08
N VAL A 383 -16.50 -24.67 12.58
CA VAL A 383 -16.19 -24.36 11.18
C VAL A 383 -16.61 -25.55 10.31
N VAL A 384 -17.68 -25.39 9.53
CA VAL A 384 -18.23 -26.37 8.59
C VAL A 384 -17.61 -26.18 7.20
N ALA A 385 -17.36 -27.26 6.45
CA ALA A 385 -16.74 -27.16 5.13
C ALA A 385 -17.71 -26.55 4.08
N PRO A 386 -17.18 -25.94 2.99
CA PRO A 386 -18.01 -25.50 1.87
C PRO A 386 -18.71 -26.71 1.24
N GLY A 387 -20.05 -26.77 1.34
CA GLY A 387 -20.87 -27.86 0.82
C GLY A 387 -21.52 -28.76 1.89
N GLU A 388 -21.15 -28.64 3.18
CA GLU A 388 -21.81 -29.33 4.31
C GLU A 388 -22.88 -28.48 5.01
N VAL A 389 -23.13 -27.26 4.52
CA VAL A 389 -24.20 -26.40 5.04
C VAL A 389 -25.53 -26.92 4.50
N ASP A 390 -26.31 -27.57 5.36
CA ASP A 390 -27.74 -27.77 5.11
C ASP A 390 -28.40 -26.38 5.07
N PRO A 391 -28.91 -25.90 3.92
CA PRO A 391 -29.50 -24.58 3.82
C PRO A 391 -30.78 -24.42 4.66
N ARG A 392 -31.23 -25.47 5.36
CA ARG A 392 -32.42 -25.47 6.22
C ARG A 392 -32.11 -25.46 7.71
N ARG A 393 -30.84 -25.46 8.14
CA ARG A 393 -30.47 -25.26 9.55
C ARG A 393 -29.83 -23.87 9.72
N PRO A 394 -30.40 -23.01 10.58
CA PRO A 394 -29.88 -21.66 10.80
C PRO A 394 -28.50 -21.65 11.45
#